data_AF-A0AAW5P4C2-F1
#
_entry.id   AF-A0AAW5P4C2-F1
#
_cell.length_a   1.000
_cell.length_b   1.000
_cell.length_c   1.000
_cell.angle_alpha   90.00
_cell.angle_beta   90.00
_cell.angle_gamma   90.00
#
_symmetry.space_group_name_H-M   'P 1'
#
loop_
_entity.id
_entity.type
_entity.pdbx_description
1 polymer ?
#
loop_
_entity_poly.entity_id
_entity_poly.type
_entity_poly.pdbx_seq_one_letter_code
_entity_poly.pdbx_strand_id
1 'polypeptide(L)'
;MTDAPPNASHEAPSMTPEDLAERARELREDSGLTQRDLADKIECAPSTISKAENYHEGDGMISARITIIEALTGETIEGPFYG
;
A
#
# COMPACT_ATOMS: atom_id res chain seq x y z
N MET A 1 2.47 -36.41 -23.64
CA MET A 1 1.85 -35.64 -22.53
C MET A 1 2.95 -34.75 -21.99
N THR A 2 3.03 -33.53 -22.49
CA THR A 2 3.99 -32.55 -22.00
C THR A 2 3.19 -31.27 -21.82
N ASP A 3 2.45 -31.20 -20.73
CA ASP A 3 1.88 -29.94 -20.28
C ASP A 3 3.04 -29.14 -19.68
N ALA A 4 3.56 -28.20 -20.47
CA ALA A 4 4.36 -27.12 -19.94
C ALA A 4 3.46 -26.31 -18.98
N PRO A 5 3.96 -25.87 -17.81
CA PRO A 5 3.17 -25.01 -16.95
C PRO A 5 2.87 -23.70 -17.69
N PRO A 6 1.68 -23.10 -17.50
CA PRO A 6 1.35 -21.84 -18.13
C PRO A 6 2.38 -20.80 -17.69
N ASN A 7 3.02 -20.20 -18.69
CA ASN A 7 3.87 -19.03 -18.55
C ASN A 7 3.05 -17.95 -17.85
N ALA A 8 3.19 -17.85 -16.53
CA ALA A 8 2.65 -16.75 -15.76
C ALA A 8 3.42 -15.51 -16.20
N SER A 9 2.86 -14.79 -17.17
CA SER A 9 3.28 -13.45 -17.52
C SER A 9 3.39 -12.66 -16.22
N HIS A 10 4.62 -12.38 -15.80
CA HIS A 10 4.90 -11.46 -14.70
C HIS A 10 4.61 -10.04 -15.22
N GLU A 11 3.36 -9.73 -15.52
CA GLU A 11 2.94 -8.33 -15.43
C GLU A 11 3.03 -8.01 -13.94
N ALA A 12 4.02 -7.19 -13.57
CA ALA A 12 4.05 -6.62 -12.24
C ALA A 12 2.66 -6.01 -11.98
N PRO A 13 1.94 -6.41 -10.92
CA PRO A 13 0.59 -5.93 -10.69
C PRO A 13 0.63 -4.40 -10.61
N SER A 14 -0.01 -3.72 -11.56
CA SER A 14 -0.16 -2.27 -11.50
C SER A 14 -1.14 -1.93 -10.39
N MET A 15 -0.63 -1.45 -9.26
CA MET A 15 -1.47 -1.03 -8.14
C MET A 15 -2.06 0.35 -8.40
N THR A 16 -3.38 0.47 -8.32
CA THR A 16 -4.08 1.75 -8.36
C THR A 16 -3.96 2.50 -7.02
N PRO A 17 -4.29 3.81 -6.96
CA PRO A 17 -4.36 4.54 -5.69
C PRO A 17 -5.33 3.92 -4.68
N GLU A 18 -6.39 3.26 -5.15
CA GLU A 18 -7.36 2.54 -4.31
C GLU A 18 -6.72 1.27 -3.72
N ASP A 19 -6.04 0.46 -4.54
CA ASP A 19 -5.33 -0.75 -4.08
C ASP A 19 -4.27 -0.40 -3.03
N LEU A 20 -3.57 0.72 -3.19
CA LEU A 20 -2.59 1.20 -2.22
C LEU A 20 -3.25 1.60 -0.88
N ALA A 21 -4.46 2.17 -0.92
CA ALA A 21 -5.20 2.53 0.28
C ALA A 21 -5.69 1.30 1.04
N GLU A 22 -6.24 0.33 0.31
CA GLU A 22 -6.68 -0.96 0.85
C GLU A 22 -5.50 -1.71 1.44
N ARG A 23 -4.41 -1.88 0.68
CA ARG A 23 -3.20 -2.57 1.15
C ARG A 23 -2.57 -1.91 2.38
N ALA A 24 -2.51 -0.58 2.43
CA ALA A 24 -2.00 0.14 3.60
C ALA A 24 -2.86 -0.16 4.86
N ARG A 25 -4.18 -0.20 4.71
CA ARG A 25 -5.12 -0.52 5.78
C ARG A 25 -4.99 -1.97 6.24
N GLU A 26 -4.98 -2.92 5.31
CA GLU A 26 -4.88 -4.35 5.60
C GLU A 26 -3.57 -4.65 6.36
N LEU A 27 -2.44 -4.16 5.88
CA LEU A 27 -1.14 -4.35 6.55
C LEU A 27 -1.14 -3.79 7.97
N ARG A 28 -1.79 -2.65 8.21
CA ARG A 28 -1.93 -2.08 9.56
C ARG A 28 -2.74 -3.01 10.46
N GLU A 29 -3.88 -3.48 9.96
CA GLU A 29 -4.80 -4.37 10.70
C GLU A 29 -4.14 -5.72 11.00
N ASP A 30 -3.43 -6.31 10.03
CA ASP A 30 -2.66 -7.56 10.18
C ASP A 30 -1.50 -7.41 11.17
N SER A 31 -0.92 -6.21 11.26
CA SER A 31 0.10 -5.88 12.26
C SER A 31 -0.48 -5.64 13.66
N GLY A 32 -1.81 -5.67 13.82
CA GLY A 32 -2.49 -5.40 15.09
C GLY A 32 -2.38 -3.95 15.58
N LEU A 33 -2.08 -3.01 14.68
CA LEU A 33 -1.87 -1.60 15.01
C LEU A 33 -3.15 -0.79 14.86
N THR A 34 -3.39 0.13 15.80
CA THR A 34 -4.34 1.22 15.56
C THR A 34 -3.76 2.24 14.60
N GLN A 35 -4.60 3.10 14.02
CA GLN A 35 -4.10 4.22 13.19
C GLN A 35 -3.17 5.16 13.96
N ARG A 36 -3.37 5.31 15.28
CA ARG A 36 -2.47 6.09 16.13
C ARG A 36 -1.12 5.40 16.31
N ASP A 37 -1.11 4.10 16.57
CA ASP A 37 0.16 3.35 16.73
C ASP A 37 0.99 3.40 15.45
N LEU A 38 0.35 3.26 14.28
CA LEU A 38 1.02 3.42 12.99
C LEU A 38 1.55 4.84 12.80
N ALA A 39 0.74 5.85 13.11
CA ALA A 39 1.14 7.24 12.99
C ALA A 39 2.35 7.57 13.88
N ASP A 40 2.36 7.08 15.12
CA ASP A 40 3.47 7.23 16.05
C ASP A 40 4.72 6.49 15.53
N LYS A 41 4.54 5.30 14.94
CA LYS A 41 5.63 4.50 14.34
C LYS A 41 6.31 5.19 13.15
N ILE A 42 5.56 5.89 12.30
CA ILE A 42 6.09 6.58 11.11
C ILE A 42 6.21 8.11 11.29
N GLU A 43 6.10 8.59 12.54
CA GLU A 43 6.25 9.99 12.93
C GLU A 43 5.34 10.97 12.14
N CYS A 44 4.07 10.58 11.92
CA CYS A 44 3.08 11.44 11.26
C CYS A 44 1.85 11.69 12.13
N ALA A 45 0.97 12.60 11.69
CA ALA A 45 -0.31 12.80 12.37
C ALA A 45 -1.27 11.62 12.12
N PRO A 46 -2.07 11.16 13.11
CA PRO A 46 -3.08 10.10 12.91
C PRO A 46 -4.10 10.41 11.81
N SER A 47 -4.39 11.70 11.58
CA SER A 47 -5.25 12.15 10.47
C SER A 47 -4.67 11.85 9.10
N THR A 48 -3.33 11.73 8.98
CA THR A 48 -2.65 11.33 7.74
C THR A 48 -2.93 9.87 7.43
N ILE A 49 -2.82 8.99 8.44
CA ILE A 49 -3.16 7.56 8.30
C ILE A 49 -4.62 7.40 7.92
N SER A 50 -5.51 8.07 8.65
CA SER A 50 -6.95 8.05 8.36
C SER A 50 -7.25 8.46 6.92
N LYS A 51 -6.63 9.54 6.41
CA LYS A 51 -6.78 9.95 5.01
C LYS A 51 -6.18 8.96 4.02
N ALA A 52 -5.03 8.37 4.32
CA ALA A 52 -4.36 7.43 3.42
C ALA A 52 -5.20 6.17 3.18
N GLU A 53 -5.84 5.67 4.25
CA GLU A 53 -6.70 4.48 4.24
C GLU A 53 -8.10 4.73 3.69
N ASN A 54 -8.57 5.98 3.65
CA ASN A 54 -9.88 6.35 3.10
C ASN A 54 -9.68 7.05 1.76
N TYR A 55 -9.46 6.25 0.72
CA TYR A 55 -9.22 6.74 -0.64
C TYR A 55 -10.35 7.65 -1.15
N HIS A 56 -9.94 8.77 -1.73
CA HIS A 56 -10.77 9.58 -2.60
C HIS A 56 -9.99 9.91 -3.87
N GLU A 57 -10.65 9.86 -5.02
CA GLU A 57 -10.03 10.18 -6.30
C GLU A 57 -9.40 11.59 -6.25
N GLY A 58 -8.11 11.67 -6.62
CA GLY A 58 -7.36 12.94 -6.63
C GLY A 58 -6.96 13.48 -5.25
N ASP A 59 -7.00 12.67 -4.18
CA ASP A 59 -6.68 13.14 -2.82
C ASP A 59 -5.19 13.43 -2.54
N GLY A 60 -4.29 13.06 -3.46
CA GLY A 60 -2.85 13.28 -3.31
C GLY A 60 -2.18 12.41 -2.23
N MET A 61 -2.84 11.36 -1.75
CA MET A 61 -2.34 10.52 -0.64
C MET A 61 -1.46 9.34 -1.09
N ILE A 62 -1.11 9.26 -2.37
CA ILE A 62 -0.28 8.21 -2.97
C ILE A 62 1.03 7.99 -2.18
N SER A 63 1.80 9.05 -1.93
CA SER A 63 3.09 8.92 -1.24
C SER A 63 2.92 8.43 0.19
N ALA A 64 1.87 8.87 0.89
CA ALA A 64 1.59 8.40 2.25
C ALA A 64 1.25 6.90 2.27
N ARG A 65 0.50 6.41 1.28
CA ARG A 65 0.18 4.98 1.15
C ARG A 65 1.44 4.14 0.91
N ILE A 66 2.32 4.60 0.00
CA ILE A 66 3.62 3.95 -0.22
C ILE A 66 4.40 3.90 1.09
N THR A 67 4.58 5.04 1.77
CA THR A 67 5.33 5.09 3.03
C THR A 67 4.78 4.13 4.08
N ILE A 68 3.45 4.01 4.20
CA ILE A 68 2.83 3.04 5.12
C ILE A 68 3.20 1.61 4.74
N ILE A 69 3.05 1.26 3.46
CA ILE A 69 3.34 -0.11 3.00
C ILE A 69 4.82 -0.43 3.23
N GLU A 70 5.74 0.45 2.80
CA GLU A 70 7.18 0.25 3.00
C GLU A 70 7.56 0.14 4.48
N ALA A 71 6.94 0.93 5.36
CA ALA A 71 7.19 0.89 6.80
C ALA A 71 6.68 -0.39 7.48
N LEU A 72 5.67 -1.05 6.90
CA LEU A 72 5.06 -2.27 7.45
C LEU A 72 5.63 -3.55 6.84
N THR A 73 6.03 -3.54 5.57
CA THR A 73 6.62 -4.71 4.90
C THR A 73 8.15 -4.71 4.94
N GLY A 74 8.77 -3.54 5.07
CA GLY A 74 10.22 -3.37 4.87
C GLY A 74 10.66 -3.49 3.41
N GLU A 75 9.71 -3.58 2.48
CA GLU A 75 9.96 -3.65 1.03
C GLU A 75 9.84 -2.26 0.43
N THR A 76 10.73 -1.89 -0.50
CA THR A 76 10.60 -0.65 -1.28
C THR A 76 9.63 -0.88 -2.44
N ILE A 77 8.66 0.02 -2.60
CA ILE A 77 7.75 -0.01 -3.76
C ILE A 77 8.36 0.84 -4.88
N GLU A 78 9.01 0.18 -5.84
CA GLU A 78 9.55 0.85 -7.03
C GLU A 78 8.44 1.09 -8.09
N GLY A 79 8.41 2.30 -8.66
CA GLY A 79 7.46 2.72 -9.69
C GLY A 79 7.83 2.27 -11.12
N PRO A 80 7.00 2.58 -12.14
CA PRO A 80 6.02 3.67 -12.21
C PRO A 80 4.58 3.15 -12.17
N PHE A 81 3.92 3.24 -11.02
CA PHE A 81 2.49 2.91 -10.92
C PHE A 81 1.60 4.15 -10.93
N TYR A 82 1.96 5.18 -11.70
CA TYR A 82 1.14 6.38 -11.82
C TYR A 82 1.23 6.91 -13.26
N GLY A 83 0.18 6.64 -14.04
CA GLY A 83 -0.16 7.32 -15.28
C GLY A 83 -1.34 8.25 -15.05
#